data_AF-A0A8T5IZ09-F1
#
_entry.id   AF-A0A8T5IZ09-F1
#
_cell.length_a   1.000
_cell.length_b   1.000
_cell.length_c   1.000
_cell.angle_alpha   90.00
_cell.angle_beta   90.00
_cell.angle_gamma   90.00
#
_symmetry.space_group_name_H-M   'P 1'
#
loop_
_entity.id
_entity.type
_entity.pdbx_description
1 polymer ?
#
loop_
_entity_poly.entity_id
_entity_poly.type
_entity_poly.pdbx_seq_one_letter_code
_entity_poly.pdbx_strand_id
1 'polypeptide(L)'
;MREAVNGGVKVKMICSFDPKKIKIYEAWLSTGAHIRVLNHEKYGPLLPRITVFDGGISRLTIGKPEVRNEEDYLTLWTESKAFSNMLKKQFISMCKDSKDLKKYINIK
;
A
#
# COMPACT_ATOMS: atom_id res chain seq x y z
N MET A 1 -3.09 4.37 10.99
CA MET A 1 -2.24 3.14 10.97
C MET A 1 -1.90 2.67 12.38
N ARG A 2 -1.21 3.47 13.21
CA ARG A 2 -0.84 3.10 14.58
C ARG A 2 -2.03 2.64 15.43
N GLU A 3 -3.13 3.40 15.45
CA GLU A 3 -4.35 3.02 16.16
C GLU A 3 -4.90 1.66 15.71
N ALA A 4 -4.93 1.41 14.40
CA ALA A 4 -5.38 0.13 13.85
C ALA A 4 -4.46 -1.03 14.30
N VAL A 5 -3.14 -0.86 14.24
CA VAL A 5 -2.20 -1.90 14.69
C VAL A 5 -2.32 -2.14 16.20
N ASN A 6 -2.45 -1.08 17.01
CA ASN A 6 -2.68 -1.20 18.45
C ASN A 6 -4.01 -1.89 18.78
N GLY A 7 -5.03 -1.71 17.92
CA GLY A 7 -6.30 -2.43 17.98
C GLY A 7 -6.25 -3.88 17.47
N GLY A 8 -5.06 -4.40 17.13
CA GLY A 8 -4.86 -5.78 16.67
C GLY A 8 -4.95 -5.99 15.16
N VAL A 9 -5.13 -4.93 14.36
CA VAL A 9 -5.22 -5.04 12.90
C VAL A 9 -3.84 -5.32 12.31
N LYS A 10 -3.74 -6.37 11.50
CA LYS A 10 -2.52 -6.72 10.77
C LYS A 10 -2.41 -5.90 9.49
N VAL A 11 -1.64 -4.82 9.52
CA VAL A 11 -1.41 -3.95 8.36
C VAL A 11 -0.27 -4.48 7.48
N LYS A 12 -0.56 -4.67 6.19
CA LYS A 12 0.43 -4.96 5.13
C LYS A 12 0.36 -3.86 4.08
N MET A 13 1.52 -3.36 3.65
CA MET A 13 1.61 -2.27 2.68
C MET A 13 2.70 -2.54 1.64
N ILE A 14 2.44 -2.11 0.41
CA ILE A 14 3.44 -2.00 -0.65
C ILE A 14 3.50 -0.53 -1.05
N CYS A 15 4.69 0.04 -1.12
CA CYS A 15 4.89 1.42 -1.54
C CYS A 15 6.14 1.58 -2.42
N SER A 16 6.22 2.67 -3.16
CA SER A 16 7.48 3.10 -3.78
C SER A 16 8.47 3.55 -2.71
N PHE A 17 9.77 3.40 -2.99
CA PHE A 17 10.85 3.85 -2.12
C PHE A 17 11.50 5.11 -2.69
N ASP A 18 11.63 6.13 -1.84
CA ASP A 18 12.32 7.39 -2.10
C ASP A 18 13.32 7.65 -0.95
N PRO A 19 14.64 7.62 -1.19
CA PRO A 19 15.63 7.81 -0.13
C PRO A 19 15.51 9.18 0.57
N LYS A 20 14.87 10.18 -0.05
CA LYS A 20 14.60 11.48 0.60
C LYS A 20 13.55 11.39 1.70
N LYS A 21 12.81 10.29 1.78
CA LYS A 21 11.67 10.08 2.70
C LYS A 21 11.95 9.04 3.80
N ILE A 22 13.23 8.72 4.08
CA ILE A 22 13.63 7.72 5.09
C ILE A 22 12.89 7.89 6.43
N LYS A 23 12.82 9.11 6.98
CA LYS A 23 12.15 9.37 8.27
C LYS A 23 10.67 8.97 8.26
N ILE A 24 9.98 9.11 7.13
CA ILE A 24 8.57 8.71 6.98
C ILE A 24 8.46 7.19 7.03
N TYR A 25 9.36 6.49 6.34
CA TYR A 25 9.40 5.03 6.33
C TYR A 25 9.71 4.44 7.70
N GLU A 26 10.67 5.02 8.43
CA GLU A 26 10.97 4.66 9.82
C GLU A 26 9.76 4.85 10.71
N ALA A 27 9.06 5.99 10.60
CA ALA A 27 7.84 6.25 11.35
C ALA A 27 6.74 5.23 11.04
N TRP A 28 6.55 4.82 9.78
CA TRP A 28 5.58 3.79 9.42
C TRP A 28 5.98 2.40 9.94
N LEU A 29 7.25 2.02 9.82
CA LEU A 29 7.75 0.75 10.36
C LEU A 29 7.61 0.68 11.89
N SER A 30 7.80 1.81 12.58
CA SER A 30 7.63 1.90 14.05
C SER A 30 6.21 1.56 14.52
N THR A 31 5.22 1.60 13.63
CA THR A 31 3.84 1.24 13.97
C THR A 31 3.61 -0.26 14.09
N GLY A 32 4.55 -1.11 13.64
CA GLY A 32 4.36 -2.56 13.54
C GLY A 32 3.77 -3.02 12.21
N ALA A 33 3.54 -2.12 11.25
CA ALA A 33 3.10 -2.48 9.91
C ALA A 33 4.19 -3.25 9.13
N HIS A 34 3.79 -4.25 8.35
CA HIS A 34 4.69 -4.94 7.43
C HIS A 34 4.67 -4.22 6.08
N ILE A 35 5.80 -3.59 5.74
CA ILE A 35 5.93 -2.71 4.58
C ILE A 35 6.97 -3.29 3.62
N ARG A 36 6.62 -3.31 2.33
CA ARG A 36 7.49 -3.78 1.26
C ARG A 36 7.60 -2.73 0.16
N VAL A 37 8.71 -2.76 -0.56
CA VAL A 37 9.00 -1.87 -1.69
C VAL A 37 8.50 -2.50 -2.98
N LEU A 38 7.71 -1.74 -3.73
CA LEU A 38 7.15 -2.15 -5.01
C LEU A 38 8.24 -2.57 -5.99
N ASN A 39 8.02 -3.68 -6.68
CA ASN A 39 8.86 -4.11 -7.79
C ASN A 39 8.51 -3.34 -9.07
N HIS A 40 9.18 -2.20 -9.26
CA HIS A 40 8.95 -1.33 -10.41
C HIS A 40 9.31 -1.97 -11.76
N GLU A 41 10.27 -2.88 -11.81
CA GLU A 41 10.64 -3.60 -13.04
C GLU A 41 9.49 -4.46 -13.56
N LYS A 42 8.70 -5.04 -12.67
CA LYS A 42 7.58 -5.93 -13.02
C LYS A 42 6.25 -5.19 -13.21
N TYR A 43 6.00 -4.15 -12.43
CA TYR A 43 4.68 -3.50 -12.35
C TYR A 43 4.64 -2.06 -12.85
N GLY A 44 5.78 -1.49 -13.24
CA GLY A 44 5.89 -0.11 -13.68
C GLY A 44 5.89 0.92 -12.53
N PRO A 45 5.95 2.22 -12.86
CA PRO A 45 6.16 3.30 -11.88
C PRO A 45 4.91 3.70 -11.11
N LEU A 46 3.71 3.52 -11.67
CA LEU A 46 2.47 4.00 -11.09
C LEU A 46 1.43 2.88 -11.06
N LEU A 47 1.03 2.47 -9.87
CA LEU A 47 -0.11 1.59 -9.68
C LEU A 47 -1.29 2.36 -9.11
N PRO A 48 -2.53 1.96 -9.44
CA PRO A 48 -3.70 2.37 -8.68
C PRO A 48 -3.50 2.11 -7.20
N ARG A 49 -3.97 3.02 -6.35
CA ARG A 49 -3.95 2.82 -4.90
C ARG A 49 -5.06 1.85 -4.54
N ILE A 50 -4.67 0.63 -4.18
CA ILE A 50 -5.57 -0.44 -3.77
C ILE A 50 -5.58 -0.49 -2.24
N THR A 51 -6.76 -0.54 -1.65
CA THR A 51 -6.94 -0.84 -0.23
C THR A 51 -8.00 -1.92 -0.09
N VAL A 52 -7.76 -2.92 0.76
CA VAL A 52 -8.70 -4.00 1.04
C VAL A 52 -8.81 -4.15 2.55
N PHE A 53 -10.03 -4.13 3.07
CA PHE A 53 -10.35 -4.32 4.48
C PHE A 53 -11.09 -5.65 4.64
N ASP A 54 -10.50 -6.54 5.44
CA ASP A 54 -11.06 -7.86 5.82
C ASP A 54 -11.59 -8.73 4.66
N GLY A 55 -11.17 -8.45 3.43
CA GLY A 55 -11.61 -9.14 2.22
C GLY A 55 -13.04 -8.85 1.77
N GLY A 56 -13.81 -8.05 2.52
CA GLY A 56 -15.19 -7.67 2.18
C GLY A 56 -15.28 -6.31 1.50
N ILE A 57 -14.50 -5.34 2.01
CA ILE A 57 -14.54 -3.95 1.55
C ILE A 57 -13.25 -3.64 0.80
N SER A 58 -13.36 -2.92 -0.30
CA SER A 58 -12.18 -2.44 -1.02
C SER A 58 -12.36 -1.06 -1.61
N ARG A 59 -11.22 -0.39 -1.79
CA ARG A 59 -11.08 0.92 -2.39
C ARG A 59 -10.04 0.84 -3.49
N LEU A 60 -10.39 1.36 -4.65
CA LEU A 60 -9.47 1.58 -5.75
C LEU A 60 -9.45 3.08 -6.06
N THR A 61 -8.30 3.72 -5.93
CA THR A 61 -8.13 5.13 -6.29
C THR A 61 -7.15 5.28 -7.44
N ILE A 62 -7.62 5.89 -8.52
CA ILE A 62 -6.86 6.23 -9.73
C ILE A 62 -6.68 7.75 -9.75
N GLY A 63 -5.50 8.25 -10.08
CA GLY A 63 -5.22 9.69 -10.14
C GLY A 63 -3.90 10.06 -9.51
N LYS A 64 -3.69 11.36 -9.29
CA LYS A 64 -2.41 11.88 -8.78
C LYS A 64 -2.12 11.38 -7.36
N PRO A 65 -0.84 11.13 -7.00
CA PRO A 65 -0.45 10.74 -5.65
C PRO A 65 -0.89 11.74 -4.57
N GLU A 66 -0.75 13.03 -4.86
CA GLU A 66 -1.25 14.12 -4.04
C GLU A 66 -2.61 14.57 -4.57
N VAL A 67 -3.64 14.44 -3.73
CA VAL A 67 -4.96 14.98 -4.01
C VAL A 67 -4.95 16.44 -3.57
N ARG A 68 -5.04 17.36 -4.53
CA ARG A 68 -5.23 18.79 -4.23
C ARG A 68 -6.66 19.21 -4.49
N ASN A 69 -7.24 18.69 -5.56
CA ASN A 69 -8.64 18.90 -5.94
C ASN A 69 -9.35 17.56 -6.13
N GLU A 70 -10.68 17.54 -6.00
CA GLU A 70 -11.50 16.32 -6.21
C GLU A 70 -11.31 15.75 -7.63
N GLU A 71 -11.15 16.63 -8.61
CA GLU A 71 -10.91 16.30 -10.02
C GLU A 71 -9.57 15.55 -10.25
N ASP A 72 -8.63 15.60 -9.30
CA ASP A 72 -7.32 14.94 -9.44
C ASP A 72 -7.39 13.42 -9.24
N TYR A 73 -8.53 12.89 -8.80
CA TYR A 73 -8.68 11.45 -8.57
C TYR A 73 -10.10 10.91 -8.78
N LEU A 74 -10.17 9.66 -9.22
CA LEU A 74 -11.37 8.84 -9.20
C LEU A 74 -11.20 7.78 -8.11
N THR A 75 -12.16 7.66 -7.19
CA THR A 75 -12.20 6.57 -6.21
C THR A 75 -13.43 5.70 -6.44
N LEU A 76 -13.21 4.39 -6.55
CA LEU A 76 -14.24 3.38 -6.45
C LEU A 76 -14.20 2.79 -5.04
N TRP A 77 -15.32 2.87 -4.33
CA TRP A 77 -15.54 2.21 -3.05
C TRP A 77 -16.57 1.11 -3.24
N THR A 78 -16.28 -0.10 -2.75
CA THR A 78 -17.20 -1.22 -2.92
C THR A 78 -17.12 -2.23 -1.79
N GLU A 79 -18.27 -2.84 -1.52
CA GLU A 79 -18.44 -3.95 -0.58
C GLU A 79 -18.67 -5.28 -1.31
N SER A 80 -18.43 -5.31 -2.62
CA SER A 80 -18.51 -6.53 -3.41
C SER A 80 -17.38 -7.49 -3.02
N LYS A 81 -17.72 -8.60 -2.37
CA LYS A 81 -16.76 -9.66 -1.99
C LYS A 81 -15.95 -10.16 -3.17
N ALA A 82 -16.57 -10.30 -4.35
CA ALA A 82 -15.88 -10.75 -5.56
C ALA A 82 -14.79 -9.77 -5.99
N PHE A 83 -15.13 -8.48 -6.03
CA PHE A 83 -14.19 -7.42 -6.40
C PHE A 83 -13.08 -7.25 -5.35
N SER A 84 -13.44 -7.23 -4.07
CA SER A 84 -12.49 -7.17 -2.95
C SER A 84 -11.52 -8.36 -2.97
N ASN A 85 -11.98 -9.56 -3.31
CA ASN A 85 -11.13 -10.75 -3.44
C ASN A 85 -10.19 -10.67 -4.66
N MET A 86 -10.67 -10.14 -5.80
CA MET A 86 -9.82 -9.89 -6.96
C MET A 86 -8.67 -8.93 -6.60
N LEU A 87 -8.97 -7.80 -5.98
CA LEU A 87 -7.96 -6.83 -5.54
C LEU A 87 -7.02 -7.41 -4.48
N LYS A 88 -7.54 -8.21 -3.54
CA LYS A 88 -6.73 -8.92 -2.54
C LYS A 88 -5.73 -9.87 -3.20
N LYS A 89 -6.16 -10.67 -4.18
CA LYS A 89 -5.30 -11.61 -4.91
C LYS A 89 -4.18 -10.85 -5.64
N GLN A 90 -4.53 -9.75 -6.30
CA GLN A 90 -3.55 -8.88 -6.96
C GLN A 90 -2.53 -8.32 -5.95
N PHE A 91 -2.99 -7.78 -4.83
CA PHE A 91 -2.12 -7.29 -3.76
C PHE A 91 -1.18 -8.38 -3.23
N ILE A 92 -1.69 -9.58 -2.97
CA ILE A 92 -0.87 -10.70 -2.47
C ILE A 92 0.20 -11.08 -3.50
N SER A 93 -0.13 -11.11 -4.79
CA SER A 93 0.86 -11.39 -5.84
C SER A 93 1.96 -10.33 -5.85
N MET A 94 1.59 -9.05 -5.85
CA MET A 94 2.56 -7.95 -5.81
C MET A 94 3.43 -8.01 -4.55
N CYS A 95 2.86 -8.39 -3.42
CA CYS A 95 3.55 -8.49 -2.14
C CYS A 95 4.65 -9.56 -2.17
N LYS A 96 4.40 -10.71 -2.81
CA LYS A 96 5.39 -11.79 -2.98
C LYS A 96 6.60 -11.33 -3.79
N ASP A 97 6.36 -10.55 -4.85
CA ASP A 97 7.40 -10.06 -5.76
C ASP A 97 8.12 -8.80 -5.25
N SER A 98 7.61 -8.19 -4.16
CA SER A 98 8.17 -7.00 -3.52
C SER A 98 9.23 -7.36 -2.48
N LYS A 99 10.18 -6.47 -2.20
CA LYS A 99 11.26 -6.67 -1.21
C LYS A 99 10.92 -5.97 0.11
N ASP A 100 11.40 -6.48 1.24
CA ASP A 100 11.17 -5.85 2.56
C ASP A 100 11.79 -4.45 2.62
N LEU A 101 11.02 -3.45 3.06
CA LEU A 101 11.47 -2.05 3.18
C LEU A 101 12.67 -1.90 4.11
N LYS A 102 12.81 -2.72 5.15
CA LYS A 102 13.96 -2.68 6.07
C LYS A 102 15.29 -2.87 5.34
N LYS A 103 15.29 -3.65 4.26
CA LYS A 103 16.50 -3.86 3.44
C LYS A 103 16.95 -2.61 2.68
N TYR A 104 16.06 -1.65 2.45
CA TYR A 104 16.38 -0.41 1.74
C TYR A 104 16.83 0.69 2.69
N ILE A 105 16.31 0.71 3.91
CA ILE A 105 16.67 1.71 4.93
C ILE A 105 18.05 1.41 5.53
N ASN A 106 18.42 0.14 5.64
CA ASN A 106 19.68 -0.30 6.26
C ASN A 106 20.89 -0.31 5.30
N ILE A 107 20.74 0.15 4.05
CA ILE A 107 21.88 0.39 3.16
C ILE A 107 22.42 1.78 3.52
N LYS A 108 23.24 1.82 4.57
CA LYS A 108 24.16 2.92 4.86
C LYS A 108 25.55 2.54 4.38
#